data_AF-A0A913YWI4-F1
#
_entry.id   AF-A0A913YWI4-F1
#
_cell.length_a   1.000
_cell.length_b   1.000
_cell.length_c   1.000
_cell.angle_alpha   90.00
_cell.angle_beta   90.00
_cell.angle_gamma   90.00
#
_symmetry.space_group_name_H-M   'P 1'
#
loop_
_entity.id
_entity.type
_entity.pdbx_description
1 polymer ?
#
loop_
_entity_poly.entity_id
_entity_poly.type
_entity_poly.pdbx_seq_one_letter_code
_entity_poly.pdbx_strand_id
1 'polypeptide(L)'
;MFCIRHKRLTQTFVKYCANFVKEFSGQNQQEIESMARIVKLGNETDNHHAVCAAVESLKAGNVIAVPTDTIYGVAALAQSTASVKQLYNIKGRNGHNPIAICVADIEDLEKWSEVPVSRSLLSDLLPGPVTLVLKRRPELNPELNPFTSLVGIRIPGYPFIRQVARAVGSPLALTSANVSASRSTLAVQEFEELWPKLDLILDGGKLGDTLESRLGSTVVNLSVPGQFTIIRPGSAHKETVEVLSKKHGLLETR
;
A
#
# COMPACT_ATOMS: atom_id res chain seq x y z
N MET A 1 29.94 9.93 -8.18
CA MET A 1 30.82 9.15 -9.08
C MET A 1 31.34 7.97 -8.28
N PHE A 2 30.69 6.80 -8.36
CA PHE A 2 31.25 5.46 -8.16
C PHE A 2 30.10 4.44 -8.33
N CYS A 3 29.60 4.41 -9.56
CA CYS A 3 29.18 3.15 -10.15
C CYS A 3 30.46 2.40 -10.52
N ILE A 4 30.40 1.07 -10.60
CA ILE A 4 31.49 0.09 -10.83
C ILE A 4 32.04 -0.57 -9.54
N ARG A 5 31.35 -1.64 -9.12
CA ARG A 5 31.96 -2.98 -8.91
C ARG A 5 30.87 -4.06 -8.85
N HIS A 6 30.32 -4.36 -10.02
CA HIS A 6 29.52 -5.56 -10.30
C HIS A 6 30.44 -6.78 -10.50
N LYS A 7 29.89 -7.98 -10.23
CA LYS A 7 30.22 -9.32 -10.80
C LYS A 7 30.73 -10.44 -9.87
N ARG A 8 30.41 -10.49 -8.58
CA ARG A 8 30.64 -11.73 -7.78
C ARG A 8 29.53 -12.19 -6.84
N LEU A 9 28.32 -11.62 -6.90
CA LEU A 9 27.20 -12.03 -6.05
C LEU A 9 26.06 -12.76 -6.79
N THR A 10 26.13 -12.95 -8.10
CA THR A 10 24.99 -13.46 -8.88
C THR A 10 24.83 -14.98 -8.90
N GLN A 11 25.86 -15.78 -8.60
CA GLN A 11 25.74 -17.25 -8.65
C GLN A 11 25.34 -17.91 -7.33
N THR A 12 25.66 -17.31 -6.18
CA THR A 12 25.18 -17.79 -4.87
C THR A 12 23.73 -17.39 -4.62
N PHE A 13 23.30 -16.26 -5.20
CA PHE A 13 21.94 -15.69 -5.06
C PHE A 13 20.85 -16.50 -5.78
N VAL A 14 21.16 -17.08 -6.94
CA VAL A 14 20.21 -17.94 -7.69
C VAL A 14 20.07 -19.33 -7.05
N LYS A 15 21.10 -19.83 -6.36
CA LYS A 15 21.07 -21.18 -5.76
C LYS A 15 20.30 -21.25 -4.45
N TYR A 16 20.20 -20.16 -3.69
CA TYR A 16 19.51 -20.17 -2.39
C TYR A 16 17.98 -20.07 -2.51
N CYS A 17 17.46 -19.38 -3.54
CA CYS A 17 16.01 -19.31 -3.80
C CYS A 17 15.38 -20.64 -4.24
N ALA A 18 16.18 -21.62 -4.69
CA ALA A 18 15.68 -22.90 -5.17
C ALA A 18 15.33 -23.92 -4.06
N ASN A 19 15.77 -23.70 -2.82
CA ASN A 19 15.69 -24.72 -1.76
C ASN A 19 14.53 -24.56 -0.77
N PHE A 20 13.68 -23.54 -0.90
CA PHE A 20 12.57 -23.32 0.05
C PHE A 20 11.21 -23.91 -0.39
N VAL A 21 11.16 -24.66 -1.51
CA VAL A 21 9.92 -25.23 -2.07
C VAL A 21 9.68 -26.70 -1.66
N LYS A 22 10.47 -27.27 -0.74
CA LYS A 22 10.31 -28.67 -0.34
C LYS A 22 9.85 -28.83 1.10
N GLU A 23 8.57 -28.62 1.36
CA GLU A 23 7.92 -29.20 2.55
C GLU A 23 6.39 -29.24 2.47
N PHE A 24 5.79 -29.72 1.36
CA PHE A 24 4.38 -30.15 1.34
C PHE A 24 4.20 -31.31 0.37
N SER A 25 4.50 -32.53 0.82
CA SER A 25 4.17 -33.77 0.11
C SER A 25 2.80 -34.26 0.58
N GLY A 26 1.76 -34.13 -0.26
CA GLY A 26 0.49 -34.82 0.00
C GLY A 26 -0.81 -34.22 -0.55
N GLN A 27 -0.78 -33.20 -1.41
CA GLN A 27 -2.00 -32.71 -2.08
C GLN A 27 -1.76 -32.46 -3.58
N ASN A 28 -2.85 -32.53 -4.36
CA ASN A 28 -2.86 -32.50 -5.82
C ASN A 28 -2.17 -31.23 -6.35
N GLN A 29 -1.20 -31.39 -7.26
CA GLN A 29 -0.32 -30.30 -7.70
C GLN A 29 -1.08 -29.13 -8.38
N GLN A 30 -2.25 -29.41 -8.97
CA GLN A 30 -3.15 -28.40 -9.54
C GLN A 30 -3.96 -27.59 -8.51
N GLU A 31 -4.20 -28.11 -7.30
CA GLU A 31 -4.89 -27.37 -6.23
C GLU A 31 -3.90 -26.49 -5.45
N ILE A 32 -2.65 -26.96 -5.29
CA ILE A 32 -1.56 -26.23 -4.62
C ILE A 32 -1.08 -25.02 -5.44
N GLU A 33 -1.16 -25.07 -6.77
CA GLU A 33 -0.78 -23.94 -7.64
C GLU A 33 -1.78 -22.76 -7.61
N SER A 34 -2.93 -22.92 -6.95
CA SER A 34 -4.04 -21.94 -7.00
C SER A 34 -4.19 -21.04 -5.76
N MET A 35 -3.33 -21.19 -4.74
CA MET A 35 -3.43 -20.41 -3.52
C MET A 35 -2.26 -19.43 -3.39
N ALA A 36 -2.56 -18.18 -3.00
CA ALA A 36 -1.54 -17.18 -2.69
C ALA A 36 -0.49 -17.76 -1.74
N ARG A 37 0.79 -17.51 -2.03
CA ARG A 37 1.87 -17.85 -1.09
C ARG A 37 1.73 -16.97 0.15
N ILE A 38 1.66 -17.56 1.34
CA ILE A 38 1.64 -16.82 2.61
C ILE A 38 3.06 -16.76 3.17
N VAL A 39 3.55 -15.54 3.45
CA VAL A 39 4.85 -15.30 4.08
C VAL A 39 4.63 -14.55 5.38
N LYS A 40 5.00 -15.18 6.49
CA LYS A 40 4.90 -14.57 7.82
C LYS A 40 6.03 -13.55 8.02
N LEU A 41 5.66 -12.35 8.48
CA LEU A 41 6.62 -11.33 8.89
C LEU A 41 7.13 -11.64 10.30
N GLY A 42 8.41 -11.38 10.54
CA GLY A 42 9.11 -11.87 11.72
C GLY A 42 10.32 -11.02 12.06
N ASN A 43 11.47 -11.68 12.27
CA ASN A 43 12.72 -10.98 12.58
C ASN A 43 13.23 -10.17 11.35
N GLU A 44 14.29 -9.40 11.54
CA GLU A 44 14.85 -8.54 10.46
C GLU A 44 15.25 -9.32 9.20
N THR A 45 15.78 -10.54 9.34
CA THR A 45 16.20 -11.38 8.20
C THR A 45 14.98 -11.91 7.45
N ASP A 46 13.96 -12.39 8.17
CA ASP A 46 12.69 -12.83 7.58
C ASP A 46 12.02 -11.69 6.79
N ASN A 47 12.08 -10.47 7.35
CA ASN A 47 11.52 -9.29 6.71
C ASN A 47 12.26 -8.92 5.42
N HIS A 48 13.59 -9.09 5.35
CA HIS A 48 14.34 -8.86 4.11
C HIS A 48 13.89 -9.83 3.00
N HIS A 49 13.76 -11.13 3.30
CA HIS A 49 13.26 -12.10 2.32
C HIS A 49 11.82 -11.80 1.89
N ALA A 50 10.96 -11.41 2.84
CA ALA A 50 9.59 -11.01 2.54
C ALA A 50 9.51 -9.76 1.65
N VAL A 51 10.40 -8.78 1.84
CA VAL A 51 10.52 -7.61 0.96
C VAL A 51 10.95 -8.03 -0.44
N CYS A 52 11.97 -8.89 -0.58
CA CYS A 52 12.39 -9.41 -1.89
C CYS A 52 11.24 -10.12 -2.61
N ALA A 53 10.55 -11.02 -1.92
CA ALA A 53 9.38 -11.72 -2.43
C ALA A 53 8.26 -10.77 -2.91
N ALA A 54 7.96 -9.72 -2.13
CA ALA A 54 6.96 -8.72 -2.48
C ALA A 54 7.39 -7.90 -3.71
N VAL A 55 8.66 -7.51 -3.79
CA VAL A 55 9.22 -6.77 -4.92
C VAL A 55 9.15 -7.60 -6.21
N GLU A 56 9.54 -8.88 -6.15
CA GLU A 56 9.48 -9.80 -7.29
C GLU A 56 8.04 -9.96 -7.80
N SER A 57 7.10 -10.23 -6.89
CA SER A 57 5.67 -10.36 -7.20
C SER A 57 5.11 -9.10 -7.86
N LEU A 58 5.33 -7.93 -7.25
CA LEU A 58 4.87 -6.66 -7.79
C LEU A 58 5.48 -6.36 -9.16
N LYS A 59 6.79 -6.60 -9.35
CA LYS A 59 7.46 -6.39 -10.65
C LYS A 59 7.01 -7.36 -11.73
N ALA A 60 6.55 -8.55 -11.36
CA ALA A 60 5.88 -9.49 -12.28
C ALA A 60 4.47 -9.03 -12.67
N GLY A 61 3.97 -7.95 -12.05
CA GLY A 61 2.67 -7.35 -12.34
C GLY A 61 1.55 -7.84 -11.43
N ASN A 62 1.86 -8.69 -10.45
CA ASN A 62 0.89 -9.33 -9.57
C ASN A 62 0.35 -8.40 -8.47
N VAL A 63 -0.70 -8.87 -7.79
CA VAL A 63 -1.31 -8.20 -6.64
C VAL A 63 -0.97 -8.98 -5.36
N ILE A 64 -0.57 -8.25 -4.33
CA ILE A 64 -0.16 -8.80 -3.04
C ILE A 64 -1.07 -8.27 -1.92
N ALA A 65 -1.26 -9.02 -0.84
CA ALA A 65 -1.84 -8.52 0.41
C ALA A 65 -0.75 -8.18 1.41
N VAL A 66 -0.89 -7.03 2.08
CA VAL A 66 0.12 -6.46 2.97
C VAL A 66 -0.52 -5.91 4.25
N PRO A 67 0.18 -6.02 5.40
CA PRO A 67 -0.23 -5.35 6.61
C PRO A 67 0.08 -3.85 6.51
N THR A 68 -0.77 -3.03 7.16
CA THR A 68 -0.52 -1.60 7.35
C THR A 68 -0.71 -1.22 8.82
N ASP A 69 -0.48 0.03 9.15
CA ASP A 69 -0.72 0.63 10.47
C ASP A 69 -2.20 0.89 10.76
N THR A 70 -3.10 0.53 9.82
CA THR A 70 -4.55 0.57 10.05
C THR A 70 -5.19 -0.81 9.90
N ILE A 71 -5.18 -1.37 8.69
CA ILE A 71 -5.92 -2.57 8.30
C ILE A 71 -5.13 -3.29 7.22
N TYR A 72 -5.44 -4.55 6.92
CA TYR A 72 -4.82 -5.20 5.76
C TYR A 72 -5.23 -4.52 4.47
N GLY A 73 -4.27 -4.41 3.55
CA GLY A 73 -4.46 -3.84 2.23
C GLY A 73 -4.06 -4.83 1.13
N VAL A 74 -4.60 -4.63 -0.05
CA VAL A 74 -4.08 -5.21 -1.29
C VAL A 74 -3.35 -4.13 -2.07
N ALA A 75 -2.18 -4.49 -2.58
CA ALA A 75 -1.24 -3.60 -3.24
C ALA A 75 -0.88 -4.14 -4.63
N ALA A 76 -0.76 -3.21 -5.58
CA ALA A 76 -0.30 -3.49 -6.94
C ALA A 76 0.58 -2.33 -7.42
N LEU A 77 1.37 -2.51 -8.48
CA LEU A 77 2.13 -1.41 -9.06
C LEU A 77 1.18 -0.35 -9.65
N ALA A 78 1.20 0.87 -9.10
CA ALA A 78 0.36 1.96 -9.61
C ALA A 78 0.73 2.37 -11.03
N GLN A 79 2.01 2.27 -11.39
CA GLN A 79 2.52 2.63 -12.71
C GLN A 79 2.34 1.55 -13.77
N SER A 80 1.86 0.36 -13.40
CA SER A 80 1.56 -0.72 -14.34
C SER A 80 0.06 -0.74 -14.63
N THR A 81 -0.33 -0.39 -15.85
CA THR A 81 -1.74 -0.48 -16.28
C THR A 81 -2.30 -1.89 -16.14
N ALA A 82 -1.50 -2.93 -16.40
CA ALA A 82 -1.93 -4.31 -16.22
C ALA A 82 -2.23 -4.62 -14.74
N SER A 83 -1.35 -4.21 -13.83
CA SER A 83 -1.51 -4.42 -12.39
C SER A 83 -2.68 -3.62 -11.82
N VAL A 84 -2.89 -2.38 -12.28
CA VAL A 84 -4.05 -1.56 -11.91
C VAL A 84 -5.35 -2.22 -12.36
N LYS A 85 -5.42 -2.73 -13.60
CA LYS A 85 -6.58 -3.47 -14.11
C LYS A 85 -6.84 -4.74 -13.30
N GLN A 86 -5.80 -5.51 -12.97
CA GLN A 86 -5.93 -6.69 -12.12
C GLN A 86 -6.48 -6.30 -10.74
N LEU A 87 -5.95 -5.26 -10.10
CA LEU A 87 -6.43 -4.78 -8.81
C LEU A 87 -7.90 -4.35 -8.88
N TYR A 88 -8.33 -3.64 -9.92
CA TYR A 88 -9.72 -3.27 -10.13
C TYR A 88 -10.63 -4.50 -10.30
N ASN A 89 -10.21 -5.50 -11.07
CA ASN A 89 -10.94 -6.75 -11.25
C ASN A 89 -11.12 -7.50 -9.93
N ILE A 90 -10.05 -7.64 -9.13
CA ILE A 90 -10.10 -8.28 -7.80
C ILE A 90 -11.11 -7.59 -6.90
N LYS A 91 -11.10 -6.25 -6.92
CA LYS A 91 -11.93 -5.40 -6.07
C LYS A 91 -13.34 -5.16 -6.61
N GLY A 92 -13.68 -5.65 -7.80
CA GLY A 92 -14.95 -5.36 -8.47
C GLY A 92 -15.16 -3.86 -8.69
N ARG A 93 -14.10 -3.11 -9.00
CA ARG A 93 -14.13 -1.67 -9.25
C ARG A 93 -14.03 -1.38 -10.74
N ASN A 94 -14.64 -0.29 -11.18
CA ASN A 94 -14.63 0.18 -12.56
C ASN A 94 -13.98 1.58 -12.70
N GLY A 95 -13.11 1.97 -11.75
CA GLY A 95 -12.44 3.28 -11.75
C GLY A 95 -13.24 4.44 -11.15
N HIS A 96 -14.57 4.31 -10.97
CA HIS A 96 -15.40 5.35 -10.33
C HIS A 96 -15.13 5.53 -8.84
N ASN A 97 -14.61 4.48 -8.18
CA ASN A 97 -14.19 4.51 -6.78
C ASN A 97 -12.67 4.61 -6.72
N PRO A 98 -12.10 5.81 -6.49
CA PRO A 98 -10.66 6.01 -6.55
C PRO A 98 -9.89 5.10 -5.58
N ILE A 99 -8.70 4.70 -6.00
CA ILE A 99 -7.71 3.97 -5.20
C ILE A 99 -6.61 4.94 -4.80
N ALA A 100 -6.24 4.92 -3.52
CA ALA A 100 -5.10 5.68 -3.04
C ALA A 100 -3.79 5.02 -3.48
N ILE A 101 -2.73 5.80 -3.60
CA ILE A 101 -1.37 5.28 -3.72
C ILE A 101 -0.65 5.33 -2.38
N CYS A 102 0.25 4.39 -2.20
CA CYS A 102 1.22 4.31 -1.13
C CYS A 102 2.60 4.67 -1.70
N VAL A 103 3.33 5.55 -1.01
CA VAL A 103 4.72 5.89 -1.30
C VAL A 103 5.58 5.70 -0.05
N ALA A 104 6.90 5.65 -0.23
CA ALA A 104 7.81 5.32 0.85
C ALA A 104 8.09 6.51 1.78
N ASP A 105 8.29 7.69 1.19
CA ASP A 105 8.80 8.88 1.89
C ASP A 105 8.13 10.17 1.39
N ILE A 106 8.23 11.25 2.18
CA ILE A 106 7.51 12.52 1.91
C ILE A 106 7.96 13.14 0.57
N GLU A 107 9.22 12.95 0.23
CA GLU A 107 9.86 13.43 -0.99
C GLU A 107 9.26 12.79 -2.26
N ASP A 108 8.56 11.66 -2.13
CA ASP A 108 7.87 11.02 -3.25
C ASP A 108 6.54 11.70 -3.60
N LEU A 109 5.93 12.49 -2.70
CA LEU A 109 4.62 13.13 -2.96
C LEU A 109 4.69 14.07 -4.15
N GLU A 110 5.76 14.86 -4.26
CA GLU A 110 5.93 15.83 -5.34
C GLU A 110 6.12 15.18 -6.71
N LYS A 111 6.48 13.89 -6.76
CA LYS A 111 6.57 13.14 -8.03
C LYS A 111 5.19 12.83 -8.60
N TRP A 112 4.18 12.68 -7.75
CA TRP A 112 2.85 12.16 -8.12
C TRP A 112 1.72 13.17 -7.94
N SER A 113 1.95 14.25 -7.20
CA SER A 113 0.97 15.29 -6.93
C SER A 113 1.56 16.69 -6.80
N GLU A 114 0.69 17.68 -6.95
CA GLU A 114 0.94 19.05 -6.50
C GLU A 114 0.70 19.11 -4.98
N VAL A 115 1.69 19.63 -4.24
CA VAL A 115 1.69 19.65 -2.76
C VAL A 115 1.60 21.11 -2.29
N PRO A 116 0.40 21.62 -1.94
CA PRO A 116 0.20 23.03 -1.59
C PRO A 116 0.41 23.32 -0.10
N VAL A 117 1.04 22.42 0.64
CA VAL A 117 1.22 22.48 2.10
C VAL A 117 2.69 22.40 2.49
N SER A 118 3.02 22.88 3.67
CA SER A 118 4.40 22.89 4.16
C SER A 118 4.91 21.47 4.47
N ARG A 119 6.22 21.26 4.36
CA ARG A 119 6.85 19.99 4.77
C ARG A 119 6.66 19.67 6.26
N SER A 120 6.55 20.71 7.10
CA SER A 120 6.24 20.56 8.53
C SER A 120 4.86 19.95 8.72
N LEU A 121 3.85 20.43 8.00
CA LEU A 121 2.49 19.87 8.02
C LEU A 121 2.49 18.40 7.57
N LEU A 122 3.18 18.10 6.48
CA LEU A 122 3.29 16.71 5.99
C LEU A 122 3.92 15.80 7.05
N SER A 123 4.95 16.27 7.74
CA SER A 123 5.67 15.49 8.76
C SER A 123 4.83 15.25 10.03
N ASP A 124 3.84 16.11 10.29
CA ASP A 124 2.91 15.90 11.40
C ASP A 124 1.82 14.86 11.07
N LEU A 125 1.54 14.62 9.78
CA LEU A 125 0.50 13.68 9.33
C LEU A 125 1.07 12.36 8.82
N LEU A 126 2.31 12.35 8.33
CA LEU A 126 2.96 11.24 7.64
C LEU A 126 4.37 10.98 8.20
N PRO A 127 4.81 9.72 8.28
CA PRO A 127 4.05 8.49 8.05
C PRO A 127 2.93 8.28 9.07
N GLY A 128 1.80 7.70 8.65
CA GLY A 128 0.72 7.40 9.57
C GLY A 128 -0.63 7.05 8.95
N PRO A 129 -1.67 6.98 9.80
CA PRO A 129 -3.05 6.63 9.44
C PRO A 129 -3.82 7.75 8.74
N VAL A 130 -3.16 8.57 7.91
CA VAL A 130 -3.77 9.67 7.14
C VAL A 130 -3.52 9.48 5.65
N THR A 131 -4.55 9.72 4.84
CA THR A 131 -4.48 9.74 3.38
C THR A 131 -4.77 11.16 2.89
N LEU A 132 -3.78 11.76 2.22
CA LEU A 132 -3.87 13.12 1.69
C LEU A 132 -4.43 13.06 0.27
N VAL A 133 -5.56 13.70 0.02
CA VAL A 133 -6.10 13.88 -1.33
C VAL A 133 -5.57 15.18 -1.90
N LEU A 134 -4.79 15.04 -2.97
CA LEU A 134 -4.03 16.10 -3.61
C LEU A 134 -4.33 16.11 -5.12
N LYS A 135 -4.02 17.21 -5.79
CA LYS A 135 -4.12 17.27 -7.25
C LYS A 135 -3.02 16.42 -7.86
N ARG A 136 -3.38 15.46 -8.71
CA ARG A 136 -2.42 14.53 -9.31
C ARG A 136 -1.56 15.24 -10.34
N ARG A 137 -0.34 14.73 -10.53
CA ARG A 137 0.54 15.09 -11.63
C ARG A 137 0.36 14.17 -12.85
N PRO A 138 0.68 14.63 -14.07
CA PRO A 138 0.56 13.82 -15.29
C PRO A 138 1.50 12.61 -15.35
N GLU A 139 2.59 12.61 -14.56
CA GLU A 139 3.50 11.48 -14.44
C GLU A 139 2.85 10.24 -13.77
N LEU A 140 1.75 10.43 -13.04
CA LEU A 140 1.00 9.31 -12.47
C LEU A 140 0.17 8.62 -13.55
N ASN A 141 0.29 7.29 -13.68
CA ASN A 141 -0.45 6.47 -14.65
C ASN A 141 -1.91 6.92 -14.85
N PRO A 142 -2.31 7.36 -16.04
CA PRO A 142 -3.66 7.86 -16.29
C PRO A 142 -4.75 6.80 -16.11
N GLU A 143 -4.40 5.51 -16.21
CA GLU A 143 -5.33 4.39 -16.01
C GLU A 143 -5.66 4.17 -14.53
N LEU A 144 -4.85 4.70 -13.61
CA LEU A 144 -5.17 4.75 -12.20
C LEU A 144 -6.09 5.96 -11.96
N ASN A 145 -7.34 5.70 -11.55
CA ASN A 145 -8.36 6.72 -11.28
C ASN A 145 -8.64 7.62 -12.49
N PRO A 146 -9.12 7.07 -13.62
CA PRO A 146 -9.21 7.80 -14.90
C PRO A 146 -10.25 8.94 -14.89
N PHE A 147 -11.16 8.96 -13.92
CA PHE A 147 -12.28 9.92 -13.85
C PHE A 147 -12.05 11.06 -12.85
N THR A 148 -10.83 11.26 -12.34
CA THR A 148 -10.54 12.33 -11.39
C THR A 148 -9.14 12.91 -11.59
N SER A 149 -9.04 14.23 -11.37
CA SER A 149 -7.78 14.96 -11.30
C SER A 149 -7.14 14.93 -9.89
N LEU A 150 -7.75 14.21 -8.95
CA LEU A 150 -7.24 14.05 -7.60
C LEU A 150 -6.69 12.64 -7.36
N VAL A 151 -5.72 12.54 -6.46
CA VAL A 151 -5.15 11.27 -5.99
C VAL A 151 -5.03 11.30 -4.48
N GLY A 152 -5.46 10.21 -3.83
CA GLY A 152 -5.15 9.97 -2.42
C GLY A 152 -3.73 9.40 -2.31
N ILE A 153 -2.86 10.01 -1.51
CA ILE A 153 -1.50 9.54 -1.24
C ILE A 153 -1.38 9.25 0.25
N ARG A 154 -0.78 8.10 0.59
CA ARG A 154 -0.50 7.69 1.95
C ARG A 154 0.95 7.25 2.09
N ILE A 155 1.54 7.52 3.25
CA ILE A 155 2.78 6.89 3.71
C ILE A 155 2.41 6.12 4.98
N PRO A 156 2.13 4.81 4.90
CA PRO A 156 1.71 4.04 6.06
C PRO A 156 2.77 4.05 7.18
N GLY A 157 2.36 4.18 8.44
CA GLY A 157 3.22 4.05 9.60
C GLY A 157 3.80 2.64 9.82
N TYR A 158 3.51 1.68 8.92
CA TYR A 158 4.03 0.32 8.97
C TYR A 158 5.34 0.20 8.16
N PRO A 159 6.49 -0.08 8.78
CA PRO A 159 7.79 -0.03 8.11
C PRO A 159 7.91 -0.95 6.88
N PHE A 160 7.33 -2.16 6.93
CA PHE A 160 7.45 -3.15 5.87
C PHE A 160 6.96 -2.63 4.51
N ILE A 161 5.74 -2.07 4.43
CA ILE A 161 5.18 -1.62 3.15
C ILE A 161 5.95 -0.42 2.58
N ARG A 162 6.53 0.43 3.45
CA ARG A 162 7.43 1.50 3.03
C ARG A 162 8.74 0.95 2.46
N GLN A 163 9.32 -0.08 3.08
CA GLN A 163 10.50 -0.78 2.54
C GLN A 163 10.22 -1.38 1.17
N VAL A 164 9.06 -2.02 0.99
CA VAL A 164 8.62 -2.55 -0.32
C VAL A 164 8.49 -1.43 -1.35
N ALA A 165 7.78 -0.34 -1.03
CA ALA A 165 7.62 0.80 -1.93
C ALA A 165 8.99 1.40 -2.34
N ARG A 166 9.91 1.53 -1.39
CA ARG A 166 11.27 2.04 -1.63
C ARG A 166 12.08 1.09 -2.52
N ALA A 167 12.01 -0.22 -2.28
CA ALA A 167 12.73 -1.24 -3.04
C ALA A 167 12.17 -1.46 -4.46
N VAL A 168 10.86 -1.29 -4.64
CA VAL A 168 10.22 -1.29 -5.96
C VAL A 168 10.61 -0.03 -6.75
N GLY A 169 10.69 1.13 -6.08
CA GLY A 169 10.98 2.41 -6.71
C GLY A 169 9.80 3.03 -7.47
N SER A 170 8.57 2.61 -7.17
CA SER A 170 7.32 3.09 -7.76
C SER A 170 6.22 3.16 -6.70
N PRO A 171 5.24 4.08 -6.82
CA PRO A 171 4.05 4.06 -5.98
C PRO A 171 3.31 2.74 -6.12
N LEU A 172 2.70 2.31 -5.03
CA LEU A 172 1.84 1.14 -4.98
C LEU A 172 0.39 1.61 -4.91
N ALA A 173 -0.47 1.16 -5.83
CA ALA A 173 -1.91 1.34 -5.67
C ALA A 173 -2.34 0.48 -4.47
N LEU A 174 -2.96 1.11 -3.46
CA LEU A 174 -3.26 0.47 -2.17
C LEU A 174 -4.73 0.70 -1.80
N THR A 175 -5.44 -0.40 -1.52
CA THR A 175 -6.80 -0.36 -1.00
C THR A 175 -7.01 -1.47 0.03
N SER A 176 -8.10 -1.45 0.80
CA SER A 176 -8.35 -2.44 1.84
C SER A 176 -8.49 -3.86 1.28
N ALA A 177 -7.97 -4.84 2.02
CA ALA A 177 -8.04 -6.26 1.68
C ALA A 177 -9.38 -6.87 2.13
N ASN A 178 -10.43 -6.61 1.36
CA ASN A 178 -11.78 -7.07 1.62
C ASN A 178 -12.55 -7.13 0.28
N VAL A 179 -13.59 -7.94 0.09
CA VAL A 179 -14.50 -7.71 -1.06
C VAL A 179 -15.19 -6.35 -0.91
N SER A 180 -15.55 -5.70 -2.02
CA SER A 180 -16.18 -4.37 -1.95
C SER A 180 -17.40 -4.37 -1.00
N ALA A 181 -17.51 -3.33 -0.16
CA ALA A 181 -18.54 -3.18 0.86
C ALA A 181 -18.53 -4.16 2.06
N SER A 182 -17.53 -5.05 2.19
CA SER A 182 -17.36 -5.86 3.40
C SER A 182 -16.54 -5.15 4.49
N ARG A 183 -16.50 -5.73 5.69
CA ARG A 183 -15.81 -5.16 6.86
C ARG A 183 -14.29 -5.06 6.62
N SER A 184 -13.65 -4.03 7.16
CA SER A 184 -12.18 -3.92 7.14
C SER A 184 -11.52 -5.08 7.89
N THR A 185 -10.37 -5.52 7.41
CA THR A 185 -9.71 -6.74 7.85
C THR A 185 -8.48 -6.49 8.71
N LEU A 186 -8.36 -7.26 9.80
CA LEU A 186 -7.29 -7.14 10.80
C LEU A 186 -6.37 -8.35 10.88
N ALA A 187 -6.74 -9.46 10.23
CA ALA A 187 -5.97 -10.69 10.16
C ALA A 187 -6.14 -11.32 8.78
N VAL A 188 -5.17 -12.14 8.35
CA VAL A 188 -5.15 -12.74 7.01
C VAL A 188 -6.37 -13.62 6.72
N GLN A 189 -6.89 -14.29 7.75
CA GLN A 189 -8.06 -15.16 7.68
C GLN A 189 -9.35 -14.38 7.36
N GLU A 190 -9.40 -13.08 7.64
CA GLU A 190 -10.61 -12.28 7.41
C GLU A 190 -10.84 -11.93 5.93
N PHE A 191 -9.90 -12.29 5.03
CA PHE A 191 -10.03 -12.09 3.58
C PHE A 191 -9.64 -13.32 2.75
N GLU A 192 -9.87 -14.53 3.29
CA GLU A 192 -9.63 -15.81 2.60
C GLU A 192 -10.26 -15.87 1.20
N GLU A 193 -11.41 -15.22 1.02
CA GLU A 193 -12.09 -15.07 -0.28
C GLU A 193 -11.25 -14.40 -1.38
N LEU A 194 -10.24 -13.59 -1.00
CA LEU A 194 -9.35 -12.94 -1.94
C LEU A 194 -8.10 -13.77 -2.26
N TRP A 195 -7.76 -14.77 -1.45
CA TRP A 195 -6.49 -15.51 -1.58
C TRP A 195 -6.28 -16.13 -2.97
N PRO A 196 -7.28 -16.74 -3.63
CA PRO A 196 -7.09 -17.30 -4.98
C PRO A 196 -6.78 -16.25 -6.06
N LYS A 197 -6.96 -14.96 -5.75
CA LYS A 197 -6.74 -13.85 -6.68
C LYS A 197 -5.45 -13.08 -6.39
N LEU A 198 -4.73 -13.46 -5.34
CA LEU A 198 -3.50 -12.82 -4.89
C LEU A 198 -2.32 -13.75 -5.15
N ASP A 199 -1.16 -13.17 -5.44
CA ASP A 199 0.06 -13.95 -5.65
C ASP A 199 0.79 -14.19 -4.32
N LEU A 200 0.76 -13.18 -3.44
CA LEU A 200 1.49 -13.19 -2.18
C LEU A 200 0.66 -12.53 -1.08
N ILE A 201 0.63 -13.15 0.10
CA ILE A 201 0.05 -12.59 1.32
C ILE A 201 1.17 -12.46 2.34
N LEU A 202 1.40 -11.25 2.79
CA LEU A 202 2.37 -10.96 3.83
C LEU A 202 1.61 -10.94 5.17
N ASP A 203 1.82 -11.95 6.00
CA ASP A 203 1.13 -12.09 7.29
C ASP A 203 1.92 -11.36 8.39
N GLY A 204 1.45 -10.16 8.74
CA GLY A 204 1.97 -9.36 9.85
C GLY A 204 1.31 -9.67 11.19
N GLY A 205 0.55 -10.77 11.29
CA GLY A 205 -0.27 -11.10 12.45
C GLY A 205 -1.55 -10.25 12.54
N LYS A 206 -2.12 -10.20 13.74
CA LYS A 206 -3.34 -9.43 14.04
C LYS A 206 -2.97 -7.96 14.27
N LEU A 207 -3.52 -7.05 13.45
CA LEU A 207 -3.18 -5.61 13.47
C LEU A 207 -3.86 -4.81 14.59
N GLY A 208 -4.85 -5.39 15.24
CA GLY A 208 -5.59 -4.79 16.35
C GLY A 208 -6.73 -5.69 16.81
N ASP A 209 -7.34 -5.40 17.94
CA ASP A 209 -8.36 -6.24 18.57
C ASP A 209 -9.69 -5.53 18.84
N THR A 210 -9.77 -4.20 18.63
CA THR A 210 -10.98 -3.41 18.90
C THR A 210 -11.80 -3.11 17.64
N LEU A 211 -13.01 -2.56 17.83
CA LEU A 211 -13.83 -2.06 16.72
C LEU A 211 -13.18 -0.84 16.06
N GLU A 212 -12.54 0.02 16.85
CA GLU A 212 -11.82 1.20 16.41
C GLU A 212 -10.62 0.82 15.54
N SER A 213 -9.95 -0.31 15.80
CA SER A 213 -8.87 -0.81 14.94
C SER A 213 -9.34 -1.08 13.50
N ARG A 214 -10.64 -1.29 13.28
CA ARG A 214 -11.20 -1.52 11.93
C ARG A 214 -11.44 -0.25 11.14
N LEU A 215 -11.23 0.92 11.75
CA LEU A 215 -11.25 2.18 11.04
C LEU A 215 -10.04 2.25 10.10
N GLY A 216 -10.30 2.57 8.84
CA GLY A 216 -9.23 2.88 7.89
C GLY A 216 -8.56 4.21 8.21
N SER A 217 -7.63 4.62 7.35
CA SER A 217 -7.03 5.95 7.43
C SER A 217 -8.09 7.06 7.34
N THR A 218 -7.84 8.15 8.05
CA THR A 218 -8.54 9.42 7.83
C THR A 218 -8.20 9.93 6.44
N VAL A 219 -9.20 10.26 5.63
CA VAL A 219 -8.99 10.79 4.29
C VAL A 219 -9.30 12.28 4.32
N VAL A 220 -8.30 13.09 4.01
CA VAL A 220 -8.40 14.55 4.03
C VAL A 220 -8.05 15.14 2.67
N ASN A 221 -8.91 16.02 2.16
CA ASN A 221 -8.64 16.83 0.99
C ASN A 221 -7.76 18.01 1.37
N LEU A 222 -6.60 18.13 0.72
CA LEU A 222 -5.68 19.26 0.83
C LEU A 222 -5.35 19.84 -0.56
N SER A 223 -6.20 19.59 -1.56
CA SER A 223 -5.96 20.04 -2.94
C SER A 223 -6.11 21.55 -3.12
N VAL A 224 -6.78 22.24 -2.19
CA VAL A 224 -6.97 23.70 -2.20
C VAL A 224 -6.04 24.33 -1.15
N PRO A 225 -5.13 25.25 -1.53
CA PRO A 225 -4.24 25.91 -0.59
C PRO A 225 -4.99 26.60 0.57
N GLY A 226 -4.50 26.41 1.79
CA GLY A 226 -5.06 27.03 3.00
C GLY A 226 -6.38 26.43 3.50
N GLN A 227 -6.90 25.39 2.85
CA GLN A 227 -8.17 24.75 3.21
C GLN A 227 -8.01 23.24 3.36
N PHE A 228 -8.89 22.63 4.15
CA PHE A 228 -9.02 21.17 4.19
C PHE A 228 -10.47 20.72 4.32
N THR A 229 -10.75 19.50 3.86
CA THR A 229 -12.05 18.84 4.04
C THR A 229 -11.83 17.40 4.46
N ILE A 230 -12.48 16.94 5.54
CA ILE A 230 -12.47 15.52 5.89
C ILE A 230 -13.43 14.79 4.95
N ILE A 231 -12.88 14.07 3.97
CA ILE A 231 -13.66 13.24 3.04
C ILE A 231 -14.18 11.99 3.76
N ARG A 232 -13.35 11.40 4.62
CA ARG A 232 -13.71 10.21 5.39
C ARG A 232 -13.07 10.25 6.78
N PRO A 233 -13.85 10.25 7.86
CA PRO A 233 -13.34 10.01 9.21
C PRO A 233 -12.68 8.63 9.29
N GLY A 234 -11.50 8.56 9.88
CA GLY A 234 -10.76 7.32 10.12
C GLY A 234 -10.20 7.28 11.53
N SER A 235 -9.24 6.38 11.76
CA SER A 235 -8.64 6.17 13.09
C SER A 235 -7.91 7.39 13.66
N ALA A 236 -7.54 8.36 12.81
CA ALA A 236 -6.79 9.56 13.17
C ALA A 236 -7.60 10.85 13.04
N HIS A 237 -8.93 10.77 13.04
CA HIS A 237 -9.79 11.89 12.64
C HIS A 237 -9.59 13.11 13.53
N LYS A 238 -9.62 12.93 14.86
CA LYS A 238 -9.51 14.03 15.83
C LYS A 238 -8.13 14.69 15.76
N GLU A 239 -7.09 13.88 15.72
CA GLU A 239 -5.69 14.30 15.64
C GLU A 239 -5.43 15.05 14.33
N THR A 240 -5.96 14.55 13.21
CA THR A 240 -5.84 15.21 11.90
C THR A 240 -6.47 16.59 11.91
N VAL A 241 -7.70 16.74 12.43
CA VAL A 241 -8.39 18.03 12.53
C VAL A 241 -7.63 18.99 13.45
N GLU A 242 -7.12 18.50 14.59
CA GLU A 242 -6.34 19.32 15.51
C GLU A 242 -5.04 19.84 14.88
N VAL A 243 -4.28 18.99 14.20
CA VAL A 243 -3.06 19.38 13.49
C VAL A 243 -3.38 20.42 12.41
N LEU A 244 -4.38 20.17 11.57
CA LEU A 244 -4.68 21.05 10.44
C LEU A 244 -5.22 22.41 10.89
N SER A 245 -6.20 22.42 11.80
CA SER A 245 -6.87 23.66 12.24
C SER A 245 -6.06 24.43 13.28
N LYS A 246 -5.55 23.77 14.33
CA LYS A 246 -4.93 24.47 15.46
C LYS A 246 -3.45 24.75 15.24
N LYS A 247 -2.71 23.77 14.72
CA LYS A 247 -1.24 23.89 14.57
C LYS A 247 -0.86 24.62 13.28
N HIS A 248 -1.54 24.30 12.17
CA HIS A 248 -1.22 24.87 10.85
C HIS A 248 -2.20 25.93 10.37
N GLY A 249 -3.32 26.15 11.06
CA GLY A 249 -4.24 27.25 10.78
C GLY A 249 -5.02 27.11 9.47
N LEU A 250 -5.20 25.91 8.94
CA LEU A 250 -6.01 25.70 7.74
C LEU A 250 -7.51 25.84 8.07
N LEU A 251 -8.27 26.34 7.09
CA LEU A 251 -9.72 26.47 7.20
C LEU A 251 -10.42 25.15 6.84
N GLU A 252 -11.21 24.62 7.75
CA GLU A 252 -12.08 23.47 7.45
C GLU A 252 -13.25 23.91 6.57
N THR A 253 -13.42 23.24 5.43
CA THR A 253 -14.54 23.45 4.51
C THR A 253 -15.43 22.21 4.45
N ARG A 254 -16.69 22.41 4.05
CA ARG A 254 -17.70 21.36 3.91
C ARG A 254 -17.76 20.81 2.50
#